data_AF-A0A5C7W9E4-F1
#
_entry.id   AF-A0A5C7W9E4-F1
#
_cell.length_a   1.000
_cell.length_b   1.000
_cell.length_c   1.000
_cell.angle_alpha   90.00
_cell.angle_beta   90.00
_cell.angle_gamma   90.00
#
_symmetry.space_group_name_H-M   'P 1'
#
loop_
_entity.id
_entity.type
_entity.pdbx_description
1 polymer ?
#
loop_
_entity_poly.entity_id
_entity_poly.type
_entity_poly.pdbx_seq_one_letter_code
_entity_poly.pdbx_strand_id
1 'polypeptide(L)'
;MGCGCGGSGNGGGGCAGGASQVVVPEPAQAGVQAFEPAPAADDESEDEPSLELIASSEQEWPRIKVNGVAIAPEAIAQELQYHPANTRQEAIFLASQALVIRELLQQRISALDIRVRAAAGESEEEAATRTLIEREVALPHADEATCRAYFERNRSRYASAPLLAARH
;
A
#
# COMPACT_ATOMS: atom_id res chain seq x y z
N MET A 1 -19.23 -8.01 -47.67
CA MET A 1 -18.49 -9.28 -47.63
C MET A 1 -19.02 -10.06 -46.45
N GLY A 2 -19.92 -11.00 -46.72
CA GLY A 2 -20.33 -12.01 -45.75
C GLY A 2 -19.46 -13.24 -45.89
N CYS A 3 -19.34 -14.00 -44.81
CA CYS A 3 -19.46 -15.45 -44.77
C CYS A 3 -19.34 -15.90 -43.32
N GLY A 4 -20.43 -16.46 -42.78
CA GLY A 4 -20.41 -17.29 -41.59
C GLY A 4 -20.24 -18.77 -41.96
N CYS A 5 -19.66 -19.53 -41.03
CA CYS A 5 -19.69 -21.00 -40.90
C CYS A 5 -19.15 -21.26 -39.47
N GLY A 6 -19.80 -21.93 -38.51
CA GLY A 6 -20.67 -23.10 -38.54
C GLY A 6 -19.89 -24.29 -37.98
N GLY A 7 -20.22 -24.76 -36.76
CA GLY A 7 -19.57 -25.95 -36.18
C GLY A 7 -20.04 -26.30 -34.76
N SER A 8 -21.12 -27.09 -34.68
CA SER A 8 -21.61 -27.78 -33.48
C SER A 8 -20.74 -28.99 -33.10
N GLY A 9 -20.71 -29.35 -31.82
CA GLY A 9 -20.15 -30.63 -31.36
C GLY A 9 -20.39 -30.88 -29.87
N ASN A 10 -21.52 -31.53 -29.57
CA ASN A 10 -21.87 -32.08 -28.26
C ASN A 10 -21.08 -33.38 -28.03
N GLY A 11 -20.54 -33.59 -26.82
CA GLY A 11 -19.76 -34.80 -26.49
C GLY A 11 -19.62 -35.01 -25.00
N GLY A 12 -20.62 -35.63 -24.39
CA GLY A 12 -20.54 -36.17 -23.03
C GLY A 12 -19.67 -37.42 -22.97
N GLY A 13 -19.04 -37.63 -21.81
CA GLY A 13 -18.23 -38.82 -21.55
C GLY A 13 -17.66 -38.78 -20.14
N GLY A 14 -18.49 -39.17 -19.16
CA GLY A 14 -18.00 -39.57 -17.85
C GLY A 14 -17.48 -41.00 -17.91
N CYS A 15 -16.39 -41.27 -17.20
CA CYS A 15 -15.92 -42.62 -16.91
C CYS A 15 -15.47 -42.67 -15.45
N ALA A 16 -16.31 -43.30 -14.64
CA ALA A 16 -16.00 -43.79 -13.31
C ALA A 16 -15.26 -45.13 -13.44
N GLY A 17 -14.22 -45.31 -12.64
CA GLY A 17 -13.61 -46.60 -12.31
C GLY A 17 -12.89 -46.36 -10.98
N GLY A 18 -13.21 -47.01 -9.87
CA GLY A 18 -13.64 -48.40 -9.72
C GLY A 18 -12.63 -49.01 -8.76
N ALA A 19 -12.77 -48.69 -7.46
CA ALA A 19 -11.95 -49.24 -6.41
C ALA A 19 -12.24 -50.74 -6.26
N SER A 20 -11.21 -51.57 -6.34
CA SER A 20 -11.31 -52.96 -5.94
C SER A 20 -9.96 -53.41 -5.42
N GLN A 21 -9.81 -53.46 -4.10
CA GLN A 21 -8.85 -54.35 -3.47
C GLN A 21 -9.50 -55.06 -2.28
N VAL A 22 -9.31 -56.37 -2.34
CA VAL A 22 -9.90 -57.45 -1.57
C VAL A 22 -9.14 -57.63 -0.25
N VAL A 23 -9.88 -57.99 0.79
CA VAL A 23 -9.41 -58.25 2.16
C VAL A 23 -8.87 -59.69 2.31
N VAL A 24 -7.59 -59.81 2.71
CA VAL A 24 -6.95 -60.66 3.76
C VAL A 24 -7.06 -62.21 3.60
N PRO A 25 -6.02 -63.06 3.82
CA PRO A 25 -5.31 -63.15 5.12
C PRO A 25 -3.82 -63.55 5.20
N GLU A 26 -3.26 -63.29 6.40
CA GLU A 26 -2.02 -63.79 7.03
C GLU A 26 -1.94 -65.35 7.03
N PRO A 27 -0.74 -65.99 7.13
CA PRO A 27 0.07 -65.94 8.37
C PRO A 27 1.62 -66.14 8.26
N ALA A 28 2.27 -65.91 9.40
CA ALA A 28 3.44 -66.61 9.97
C ALA A 28 4.89 -66.31 9.50
N GLN A 29 5.54 -65.44 10.28
CA GLN A 29 6.85 -65.54 10.96
C GLN A 29 8.06 -66.24 10.30
N ALA A 30 9.14 -65.48 10.17
CA ALA A 30 10.52 -65.94 10.37
C ALA A 30 11.35 -64.83 11.04
N GLY A 31 12.04 -65.15 12.15
CA GLY A 31 12.95 -64.25 12.88
C GLY A 31 14.20 -63.89 12.07
N VAL A 32 15.14 -63.03 12.48
CA VAL A 32 15.67 -62.66 13.80
C VAL A 32 16.57 -61.43 13.63
N GLN A 33 16.76 -60.71 14.74
CA GLN A 33 17.97 -60.02 15.23
C GLN A 33 17.71 -58.57 15.65
N ALA A 34 17.80 -58.34 16.97
CA ALA A 34 17.90 -57.03 17.56
C ALA A 34 19.29 -56.45 17.24
N PHE A 35 19.33 -55.27 16.66
CA PHE A 35 20.53 -54.46 16.48
C PHE A 35 20.36 -53.19 17.30
N GLU A 36 21.07 -53.12 18.43
CA GLU A 36 21.17 -51.91 19.24
C GLU A 36 22.04 -50.88 18.50
N PRO A 37 21.58 -49.64 18.26
CA PRO A 37 22.45 -48.61 17.74
C PRO A 37 23.29 -47.99 18.88
N ALA A 38 24.60 -47.95 18.64
CA ALA A 38 25.63 -47.32 19.48
C ALA A 38 25.51 -45.77 19.49
N PRO A 39 26.18 -45.06 20.43
CA PRO A 39 25.84 -43.69 20.81
C PRO A 39 26.38 -42.62 19.86
N ALA A 40 25.87 -41.41 20.07
CA ALA A 40 26.14 -40.16 19.35
C ALA A 40 27.56 -40.00 18.81
N ALA A 41 27.64 -39.67 17.51
CA ALA A 41 28.77 -38.99 16.91
C ALA A 41 28.36 -37.54 16.64
N ASP A 42 29.19 -36.62 17.12
CA ASP A 42 29.13 -35.19 16.86
C ASP A 42 29.16 -34.94 15.34
N ASP A 43 28.08 -34.35 14.80
CA ASP A 43 28.04 -33.86 13.43
C ASP A 43 28.47 -32.39 13.46
N GLU A 44 29.78 -32.16 13.40
CA GLU A 44 30.32 -30.87 12.97
C GLU A 44 29.99 -30.70 11.48
N SER A 45 28.90 -29.99 11.20
CA SER A 45 28.64 -29.43 9.87
C SER A 45 29.22 -28.01 9.80
N GLU A 46 30.48 -27.92 9.41
CA GLU A 46 31.01 -26.71 8.78
C GLU A 46 30.36 -26.54 7.39
N ASP A 47 29.95 -25.32 7.10
CA ASP A 47 29.64 -24.76 5.78
C ASP A 47 28.46 -25.36 4.97
N GLU A 48 27.27 -24.79 5.17
CA GLU A 48 26.31 -24.57 4.07
C GLU A 48 26.28 -23.07 3.72
N PRO A 49 27.12 -22.60 2.78
CA PRO A 49 26.98 -21.28 2.20
C PRO A 49 25.95 -21.35 1.09
N SER A 50 24.81 -20.67 1.26
CA SER A 50 24.03 -20.00 0.19
C SER A 50 22.57 -19.76 0.59
N LEU A 51 22.36 -18.85 1.54
CA LEU A 51 21.18 -17.99 1.49
C LEU A 51 21.48 -16.77 0.61
N GLU A 52 22.01 -16.99 -0.60
CA GLU A 52 21.95 -15.99 -1.67
C GLU A 52 20.57 -16.11 -2.35
N LEU A 53 19.51 -15.87 -1.58
CA LEU A 53 18.19 -15.62 -2.11
C LEU A 53 18.12 -14.15 -2.56
N ILE A 54 18.42 -13.97 -3.84
CA ILE A 54 17.95 -12.91 -4.76
C ILE A 54 17.13 -11.81 -4.06
N ALA A 55 17.82 -10.69 -3.79
CA ALA A 55 17.34 -9.44 -3.19
C ALA A 55 17.13 -9.47 -1.66
N SER A 56 17.85 -8.60 -0.98
CA SER A 56 17.58 -8.15 0.39
C SER A 56 16.13 -7.61 0.47
N SER A 57 15.17 -8.49 0.74
CA SER A 57 13.75 -8.19 0.87
C SER A 57 13.40 -7.62 2.26
N GLU A 58 14.39 -7.10 2.98
CA GLU A 58 14.21 -6.34 4.22
C GLU A 58 13.82 -4.89 3.91
N GLN A 59 12.79 -4.71 3.10
CA GLN A 59 12.19 -3.39 2.98
C GLN A 59 11.45 -3.11 4.28
N GLU A 60 12.19 -2.49 5.19
CA GLU A 60 11.75 -2.15 6.52
C GLU A 60 10.73 -1.01 6.41
N TRP A 61 9.46 -1.40 6.19
CA TRP A 61 8.34 -0.49 6.22
C TRP A 61 8.11 0.00 7.65
N PRO A 62 7.87 1.30 7.85
CA PRO A 62 7.65 1.84 9.19
C PRO A 62 6.34 1.29 9.76
N ARG A 63 6.37 0.91 11.05
CA ARG A 63 5.18 0.46 11.77
C ARG A 63 4.49 1.67 12.40
N ILE A 64 3.37 2.08 11.82
CA ILE A 64 2.66 3.31 12.22
C ILE A 64 1.28 2.98 12.77
N LYS A 65 0.91 3.64 13.87
CA LYS A 65 -0.44 3.62 14.44
C LYS A 65 -0.92 5.03 14.78
N VAL A 66 -2.16 5.34 14.43
CA VAL A 66 -2.84 6.60 14.73
C VAL A 66 -4.01 6.31 15.65
N ASN A 67 -3.92 6.73 16.92
CA ASN A 67 -4.95 6.47 17.94
C ASN A 67 -5.41 4.99 18.03
N GLY A 68 -4.47 4.06 17.80
CA GLY A 68 -4.73 2.62 17.83
C GLY A 68 -5.04 1.98 16.47
N VAL A 69 -5.37 2.78 15.45
CA VAL A 69 -5.58 2.31 14.07
C VAL A 69 -4.22 2.13 13.38
N ALA A 70 -3.94 0.94 12.87
CA ALA A 70 -2.67 0.66 12.19
C ALA A 70 -2.72 1.08 10.72
N ILE A 71 -1.66 1.74 10.24
CA ILE A 71 -1.48 2.02 8.81
C ILE A 71 -0.71 0.84 8.21
N ALA A 72 -1.32 0.19 7.22
CA ALA A 72 -0.76 -0.99 6.58
C ALA A 72 0.46 -0.63 5.70
N PRO A 73 1.54 -1.41 5.69
CA PRO A 73 2.68 -1.20 4.80
C PRO A 73 2.29 -1.08 3.32
N GLU A 74 1.28 -1.83 2.89
CA GLU A 74 0.75 -1.82 1.53
C GLU A 74 0.14 -0.46 1.17
N ALA A 75 -0.52 0.20 2.13
CA ALA A 75 -1.06 1.54 1.93
C ALA A 75 0.07 2.56 1.74
N ILE A 76 1.15 2.45 2.51
CA ILE A 76 2.34 3.30 2.36
C ILE A 76 2.97 3.07 0.98
N ALA A 77 3.06 1.82 0.53
CA ALA A 77 3.60 1.48 -0.78
C ALA A 77 2.75 2.05 -1.94
N GLN A 78 1.42 2.01 -1.83
CA GLN A 78 0.52 2.61 -2.82
C GLN A 78 0.61 4.13 -2.82
N GLU A 79 0.69 4.75 -1.65
CA GLU A 79 0.79 6.19 -1.52
C GLU A 79 2.14 6.72 -2.05
N LEU A 80 3.22 5.93 -1.94
CA LEU A 80 4.58 6.28 -2.37
C LEU A 80 4.65 6.84 -3.80
N GLN A 81 3.80 6.35 -4.71
CA GLN A 81 3.76 6.79 -6.10
C GLN A 81 3.40 8.28 -6.27
N TYR A 82 2.81 8.90 -5.24
CA TYR A 82 2.42 10.31 -5.21
C TYR A 82 3.46 11.22 -4.54
N HIS A 83 4.54 10.66 -3.97
CA HIS A 83 5.55 11.41 -3.20
C HIS A 83 6.95 11.25 -3.80
N PRO A 84 7.22 11.82 -5.00
CA PRO A 84 8.56 11.79 -5.58
C PRO A 84 9.54 12.56 -4.67
N ALA A 85 10.68 11.94 -4.37
CA ALA A 85 11.71 12.50 -3.50
C ALA A 85 13.11 12.12 -3.99
N ASN A 86 14.14 12.80 -3.45
CA ASN A 86 15.53 12.55 -3.83
C ASN A 86 16.04 11.21 -3.32
N THR A 87 15.43 10.70 -2.24
CA THR A 87 15.77 9.40 -1.65
C THR A 87 14.52 8.57 -1.37
N ARG A 88 14.67 7.25 -1.37
CA ARG A 88 13.58 6.32 -1.04
C ARG A 88 13.05 6.54 0.37
N GLN A 89 13.94 6.73 1.35
CA GLN A 89 13.55 6.94 2.75
C GLN A 89 12.71 8.21 2.91
N GLU A 90 13.07 9.29 2.22
CA GLU A 90 12.29 10.52 2.19
C GLU A 90 10.90 10.31 1.56
N ALA A 91 10.81 9.59 0.44
CA ALA A 91 9.52 9.26 -0.18
C ALA A 91 8.63 8.44 0.77
N ILE A 92 9.20 7.44 1.46
CA ILE A 92 8.46 6.62 2.46
C ILE A 92 7.99 7.51 3.62
N PHE A 93 8.82 8.43 4.09
CA PHE A 93 8.46 9.37 5.15
C PHE A 93 7.30 10.27 4.74
N LEU A 94 7.34 10.85 3.54
CA LEU A 94 6.27 11.72 3.02
C LEU A 94 4.96 10.95 2.83
N ALA A 95 5.01 9.75 2.23
CA ALA A 95 3.84 8.89 2.08
C ALA A 95 3.24 8.50 3.43
N SER A 96 4.09 8.14 4.39
CA SER A 96 3.68 7.83 5.76
C SER A 96 3.02 9.02 6.44
N GLN A 97 3.62 10.20 6.34
CA GLN A 97 3.09 11.45 6.90
C GLN A 97 1.72 11.79 6.30
N ALA A 98 1.57 11.65 4.98
CA ALA A 98 0.30 11.89 4.29
C ALA A 98 -0.81 10.97 4.81
N LEU A 99 -0.54 9.68 4.98
CA LEU A 99 -1.51 8.71 5.50
C LEU A 99 -1.86 8.97 6.97
N VAL A 100 -0.89 9.38 7.79
CA VAL A 100 -1.16 9.78 9.19
C VAL A 100 -2.10 10.99 9.24
N ILE A 101 -1.84 12.01 8.41
CA ILE A 101 -2.70 13.20 8.35
C ILE A 101 -4.09 12.81 7.86
N ARG A 102 -4.19 12.00 6.79
CA ARG A 102 -5.47 11.51 6.26
C ARG A 102 -6.28 10.79 7.33
N GLU A 103 -5.68 9.85 8.06
CA GLU A 103 -6.33 9.11 9.14
C GLU A 103 -6.82 10.04 10.27
N LEU A 104 -6.00 11.01 10.70
CA LEU A 104 -6.41 11.99 11.71
C LEU A 104 -7.63 12.81 11.27
N LEU A 105 -7.66 13.23 10.00
CA LEU A 105 -8.80 13.96 9.44
C LEU A 105 -10.05 13.08 9.38
N GLN A 106 -9.91 11.83 8.92
CA GLN A 106 -11.03 10.87 8.86
C GLN A 106 -11.61 10.55 10.24
N GLN A 107 -10.75 10.38 11.25
CA GLN A 107 -11.19 10.20 12.64
C GLN A 107 -11.95 11.43 13.14
N ARG A 108 -11.49 12.64 12.83
CA ARG A 108 -12.18 13.88 13.22
C ARG A 108 -13.51 14.07 12.50
N ILE A 109 -13.57 13.79 11.20
CA ILE A 109 -14.80 13.78 10.38
C ILE A 109 -15.84 12.85 11.02
N SER A 110 -15.41 11.63 11.36
CA SER A 110 -16.26 10.61 11.98
C SER A 110 -16.75 11.04 13.36
N ALA A 111 -15.88 11.61 14.19
CA ALA A 111 -16.23 12.11 15.53
C ALA A 111 -17.25 13.26 15.50
N LEU A 112 -17.31 14.01 14.40
CA LEU A 112 -18.23 15.12 14.20
C LEU A 112 -19.47 14.78 13.36
N ASP A 113 -19.60 13.51 12.92
CA ASP A 113 -20.64 13.00 12.00
C ASP A 113 -20.85 13.92 10.79
N ILE A 114 -19.75 14.36 10.16
CA ILE A 114 -19.83 15.23 8.99
C ILE A 114 -20.31 14.42 7.78
N ARG A 115 -21.49 14.78 7.25
CA ARG A 115 -22.07 14.17 6.05
C ARG A 115 -22.35 15.24 5.01
N VAL A 116 -21.63 15.17 3.89
CA VAL A 116 -21.71 16.15 2.80
C VAL A 116 -21.75 15.43 1.47
N ARG A 117 -22.50 15.97 0.51
CA ARG A 117 -22.51 15.49 -0.86
C ARG A 117 -21.30 16.07 -1.60
N ALA A 118 -20.54 15.20 -2.27
CA ALA A 118 -19.43 15.62 -3.11
C ALA A 118 -19.88 16.51 -4.28
N ALA A 119 -19.05 17.51 -4.60
CA ALA A 119 -19.24 18.31 -5.80
C ALA A 119 -18.79 17.54 -7.06
N ALA A 120 -19.08 18.08 -8.25
CA ALA A 120 -18.63 17.47 -9.49
C ALA A 120 -17.09 17.44 -9.58
N GLY A 121 -16.52 16.27 -9.79
CA GLY A 121 -15.06 16.07 -9.86
C GLY A 121 -14.38 15.91 -8.51
N GLU A 122 -15.14 15.78 -7.42
CA GLU A 122 -14.66 15.58 -6.05
C GLU A 122 -15.11 14.21 -5.54
N SER A 123 -14.28 13.55 -4.74
CA SER A 123 -14.64 12.35 -3.99
C SER A 123 -15.39 12.67 -2.70
N GLU A 124 -16.10 11.70 -2.12
CA GLU A 124 -16.78 11.89 -0.83
C GLU A 124 -15.79 12.23 0.30
N GLU A 125 -14.60 11.63 0.28
CA GLU A 125 -13.54 11.90 1.25
C GLU A 125 -13.02 13.34 1.15
N GLU A 126 -12.77 13.84 -0.06
CA GLU A 126 -12.35 15.22 -0.29
C GLU A 126 -13.43 16.21 0.17
N ALA A 127 -14.70 15.91 -0.14
CA ALA A 127 -15.82 16.75 0.26
C ALA A 127 -15.96 16.85 1.78
N ALA A 128 -15.82 15.73 2.50
CA ALA A 128 -15.86 15.69 3.95
C ALA A 128 -14.65 16.43 4.56
N THR A 129 -13.46 16.27 3.97
CA THR A 129 -12.23 16.95 4.40
C THR A 129 -12.32 18.47 4.22
N ARG A 130 -12.81 18.94 3.07
CA ARG A 130 -13.09 20.37 2.83
C ARG A 130 -13.99 20.93 3.93
N THR A 131 -15.11 20.27 4.20
CA THR A 131 -16.06 20.73 5.22
C THR A 131 -15.48 20.70 6.62
N LEU A 132 -14.63 19.71 6.96
CA LEU A 132 -13.90 19.71 8.22
C LEU A 132 -13.00 20.95 8.34
N ILE A 133 -12.21 21.25 7.31
CA ILE A 133 -11.29 22.39 7.30
C ILE A 133 -12.06 23.70 7.46
N GLU A 134 -13.13 23.90 6.68
CA GLU A 134 -13.99 25.10 6.78
C GLU A 134 -14.58 25.30 8.18
N ARG A 135 -14.88 24.19 8.88
CA ARG A 135 -15.49 24.22 10.20
C ARG A 135 -14.48 24.49 11.32
N GLU A 136 -13.29 23.90 11.26
CA GLU A 136 -12.34 23.92 12.38
C GLU A 136 -11.14 24.83 12.18
N VAL A 137 -10.82 25.24 10.96
CA VAL A 137 -9.69 26.13 10.68
C VAL A 137 -10.16 27.58 10.69
N ALA A 138 -9.76 28.30 11.73
CA ALA A 138 -9.98 29.75 11.81
C ALA A 138 -9.07 30.47 10.81
N LEU A 139 -9.66 31.00 9.73
CA LEU A 139 -8.94 31.82 8.76
C LEU A 139 -8.78 33.25 9.29
N PRO A 140 -7.55 33.80 9.33
CA PRO A 140 -7.34 35.18 9.74
C PRO A 140 -7.99 36.14 8.74
N HIS A 141 -8.74 37.12 9.24
CA HIS A 141 -9.30 38.18 8.40
C HIS A 141 -8.23 39.24 8.13
N ALA A 142 -7.95 39.51 6.85
CA ALA A 142 -7.05 40.60 6.44
C ALA A 142 -7.85 41.88 6.26
N ASP A 143 -7.69 42.83 7.18
CA ASP A 143 -8.27 44.16 7.07
C ASP A 143 -7.46 45.05 6.10
N GLU A 144 -8.05 46.18 5.71
CA GLU A 144 -7.43 47.12 4.76
C GLU A 144 -6.06 47.64 5.25
N ALA A 145 -5.91 47.87 6.55
CA ALA A 145 -4.66 48.34 7.13
C ALA A 145 -3.55 47.29 7.01
N THR A 146 -3.86 46.02 7.31
CA THR A 146 -2.94 44.89 7.16
C THR A 146 -2.57 44.66 5.70
N CYS A 147 -3.55 44.71 4.80
CA CYS A 147 -3.32 44.62 3.36
C CYS A 147 -2.36 45.71 2.87
N ARG A 148 -2.58 46.97 3.28
CA ARG A 148 -1.71 48.10 2.93
C ARG A 148 -0.30 47.94 3.47
N ALA A 149 -0.15 47.56 4.74
CA ALA A 149 1.16 47.32 5.35
C ALA A 149 1.93 46.20 4.63
N TYR A 150 1.23 45.12 4.24
CA TYR A 150 1.84 44.04 3.47
C TYR A 150 2.25 44.50 2.07
N PHE A 151 1.38 45.23 1.36
CA PHE A 151 1.69 45.77 0.04
C PHE A 151 2.92 46.68 0.07
N GLU A 152 2.98 47.63 1.00
CA GLU A 152 4.09 48.57 1.14
C GLU A 152 5.42 47.85 1.42
N ARG A 153 5.41 46.82 2.28
CA ARG A 153 6.59 46.01 2.59
C ARG A 153 7.02 45.11 1.42
N ASN A 154 6.12 44.77 0.51
CA ASN A 154 6.36 43.81 -0.57
C ASN A 154 6.15 44.43 -1.96
N ARG A 155 6.37 45.73 -2.12
CA ARG A 155 6.04 46.48 -3.35
C ARG A 155 6.64 45.88 -4.63
N SER A 156 7.81 45.26 -4.53
CA SER A 156 8.48 44.57 -5.64
C SER A 156 7.70 43.37 -6.20
N ARG A 157 6.84 42.72 -5.40
CA ARG A 157 5.97 41.62 -5.84
C ARG A 157 4.74 42.11 -6.61
N TYR A 158 4.42 43.39 -6.51
CA TYR A 158 3.22 44.01 -7.09
C TYR A 158 3.57 45.05 -8.16
N ALA A 159 4.66 44.80 -8.90
CA ALA A 159 5.05 45.60 -10.05
C ALA A 159 4.84 44.79 -11.35
N SER A 160 4.50 45.48 -12.44
CA SER A 160 4.50 44.88 -13.77
C SER A 160 5.92 44.54 -14.21
N ALA A 161 6.05 43.56 -15.11
CA ALA A 161 7.35 43.22 -15.71
C ALA A 161 8.01 44.48 -16.31
N PRO A 162 9.33 44.66 -16.14
CA PRO A 162 10.04 45.80 -16.70
C PRO A 162 10.02 45.75 -18.23
N LEU A 163 9.86 46.92 -18.86
CA LEU A 163 10.05 47.04 -20.31
C LEU A 163 11.54 47.00 -20.63
N LEU A 164 11.94 46.04 -21.48
CA LEU A 164 13.32 45.82 -21.87
C LEU A 164 13.48 46.16 -23.36
N ALA A 165 14.38 47.10 -23.67
CA ALA A 165 14.83 47.35 -25.04
C ALA A 165 16.26 46.83 -25.19
N ALA A 166 16.44 45.78 -26.00
CA ALA A 166 17.74 45.15 -26.24
C ALA A 166 18.15 45.29 -27.72
N ARG A 167 19.47 45.30 -27.97
CA ARG A 167 20.08 45.30 -29.30
C ARG A 167 21.23 44.30 -29.29
N HIS A 168 21.34 43.53 -30.37
CA HIS A 168 22.32 42.46 -30.57
C HIS A 168 23.33 42.88 -31.63
#